data_AF-A0A8G2C213-F1
#
_entry.id   AF-A0A8G2C213-F1
#
_cell.length_a   1.000
_cell.length_b   1.000
_cell.length_c   1.000
_cell.angle_alpha   90.00
_cell.angle_beta   90.00
_cell.angle_gamma   90.00
#
_symmetry.space_group_name_H-M   'P 1'
#
loop_
_entity.id
_entity.type
_entity.pdbx_description
1 polymer ?
#
loop_
_entity_poly.entity_id
_entity_poly.type
_entity_poly.pdbx_seq_one_letter_code
_entity_poly.pdbx_strand_id
1 'polypeptide(L)' 'MTEKSLPVRLKNFVLTMGAALAFVYLFLPFLTNSCGVLSRMSSYLDDNGIDPTRYYYTDVAQVKEGEDYLRFALEEK' A
#
# COMPACT_ATOMS: atom_id res chain seq x y z
N MET A 1 6.21 -1.94 34.25
CA MET A 1 6.03 -2.99 33.22
C MET A 1 7.36 -3.68 33.05
N THR A 2 7.45 -4.98 33.34
CA THR A 2 8.67 -5.77 33.12
C THR A 2 8.94 -5.85 31.62
N GLU A 3 10.08 -5.33 31.16
CA GLU A 3 10.45 -5.40 29.74
C GLU A 3 10.56 -6.87 29.30
N LYS A 4 9.85 -7.22 28.23
CA LYS A 4 9.93 -8.57 27.65
C LYS A 4 11.33 -8.79 27.09
N SER A 5 11.88 -9.98 27.29
CA SER A 5 13.20 -10.35 26.77
C SER A 5 13.26 -10.22 25.25
N LEU A 6 14.44 -9.87 24.72
CA LEU A 6 14.67 -9.69 23.28
C LEU A 6 14.19 -10.89 22.42
N PRO A 7 14.41 -12.16 22.81
CA PRO A 7 13.92 -13.30 22.04
C PRO A 7 12.39 -13.36 21.93
N VAL A 8 11.68 -12.99 23.00
CA VAL A 8 10.21 -12.96 23.02
C VAL A 8 9.70 -11.85 22.11
N ARG A 9 10.35 -10.68 22.12
CA ARG A 9 10.01 -9.57 21.23
C ARG A 9 10.23 -9.92 19.76
N LEU A 10 11.35 -10.55 19.43
CA LEU A 10 11.66 -10.96 18.05
C LEU A 10 10.68 -12.02 17.55
N LYS A 11 10.36 -13.02 18.39
CA LYS A 11 9.33 -14.03 18.05
C LYS A 11 7.99 -13.38 17.75
N ASN A 12 7.55 -12.47 18.61
CA ASN A 12 6.27 -11.78 18.42
C ASN A 12 6.30 -10.93 17.15
N PHE A 13 7.40 -10.23 16.88
CA PHE A 13 7.58 -9.44 15.66
C PHE A 13 7.47 -10.31 14.40
N VAL A 14 8.19 -11.43 14.35
CA VAL A 14 8.14 -12.35 13.20
C VAL A 14 6.74 -12.93 13.04
N LEU A 15 6.06 -13.30 14.13
CA LEU A 15 4.68 -13.78 14.08
C LEU A 15 3.71 -12.71 13.57
N THR A 16 3.80 -11.48 14.07
CA THR A 16 2.92 -10.39 13.64
C THR A 16 3.19 -9.99 12.19
N MET A 17 4.46 -9.92 11.80
CA MET A 17 4.87 -9.62 10.44
C MET A 17 4.37 -10.72 9.49
N GLY A 18 4.62 -11.98 9.83
CA GLY A 18 4.17 -13.13 9.05
C GLY A 18 2.65 -13.17 8.90
N ALA A 19 1.91 -12.88 9.98
CA ALA A 19 0.45 -12.80 9.94
C ALA A 19 -0.03 -11.64 9.04
N ALA A 20 0.59 -10.47 9.14
CA ALA A 20 0.26 -9.32 8.30
C ALA A 20 0.54 -9.62 6.82
N LEU A 21 1.69 -10.23 6.51
CA LEU A 21 2.04 -10.62 5.14
C LEU A 21 1.07 -11.68 4.60
N ALA A 22 0.75 -12.72 5.37
CA ALA A 22 -0.23 -13.72 4.97
C ALA A 22 -1.62 -13.11 4.75
N PHE A 23 -2.02 -12.16 5.59
CA PHE A 23 -3.27 -11.44 5.41
C PHE A 23 -3.30 -10.64 4.10
N VAL A 24 -2.26 -9.84 3.84
CA VAL A 24 -2.21 -8.97 2.66
C VAL A 24 -2.04 -9.76 1.36
N TYR A 25 -1.18 -10.77 1.34
CA TYR A 25 -0.81 -11.46 0.10
C TYR A 25 -1.59 -12.75 -0.17
N LEU A 26 -2.31 -13.29 0.82
CA LEU A 26 -3.13 -14.50 0.62
C LEU A 26 -4.62 -14.20 0.87
N PHE A 27 -4.95 -13.66 2.04
CA PHE A 27 -6.35 -13.49 2.42
C PHE A 27 -7.08 -12.41 1.60
N LEU A 28 -6.47 -11.24 1.41
CA LEU A 28 -7.10 -10.18 0.60
C LEU A 28 -7.31 -10.61 -0.86
N PRO A 29 -6.33 -11.19 -1.57
CA PRO A 29 -6.57 -11.72 -2.92
C PRO A 29 -7.65 -12.78 -2.97
N PHE A 30 -7.70 -13.68 -1.97
CA PHE A 30 -8.77 -14.67 -1.88
C PHE A 30 -10.15 -14.02 -1.78
N LEU A 31 -10.30 -12.99 -0.95
CA LEU A 31 -11.56 -12.25 -0.77
C LEU A 31 -11.96 -11.48 -2.04
N THR A 32 -10.99 -10.82 -2.69
CA THR A 32 -11.18 -10.13 -3.98
C THR A 32 -11.71 -11.08 -5.05
N ASN A 33 -11.15 -12.29 -5.15
CA ASN A 33 -11.58 -13.30 -6.12
C ASN A 33 -12.92 -13.97 -5.75
N SER A 34 -13.27 -13.99 -4.46
CA SER A 34 -14.55 -14.54 -3.98
C SER A 34 -15.73 -13.60 -4.23
N CYS A 35 -15.48 -12.31 -4.47
CA CYS A 35 -16.51 -11.34 -4.79
C CYS A 35 -16.49 -11.02 -6.29
N GLY A 36 -17.57 -11.37 -7.00
CA GLY A 36 -17.63 -11.26 -8.46
C GLY A 36 -17.39 -9.84 -9.00
N VAL A 37 -17.79 -8.79 -8.28
CA VAL A 37 -17.55 -7.39 -8.69
C VAL A 37 -16.07 -7.04 -8.60
N LEU A 38 -15.44 -7.39 -7.47
CA LEU A 38 -14.03 -7.12 -7.21
C LEU A 38 -13.12 -7.95 -8.13
N SER A 39 -13.46 -9.21 -8.36
CA SER A 39 -12.76 -10.08 -9.29
C SER A 39 -12.78 -9.52 -10.72
N ARG A 40 -13.95 -9.11 -11.22
CA ARG A 40 -14.08 -8.48 -12.55
C ARG A 40 -13.27 -7.20 -12.67
N MET A 41 -13.29 -6.36 -11.64
CA MET A 41 -12.52 -5.12 -11.62
C MET A 41 -11.01 -5.40 -11.62
N SER A 42 -10.56 -6.40 -10.85
CA SER A 42 -9.16 -6.83 -10.84
C SER A 42 -8.72 -7.32 -12.23
N SER A 43 -9.51 -8.17 -12.89
CA SER A 43 -9.20 -8.65 -14.24
C SER A 43 -9.17 -7.51 -15.25
N TYR A 44 -10.12 -6.57 -15.18
CA TYR A 44 -10.15 -5.42 -16.08
C TYR A 44 -8.91 -4.54 -15.94
N LEU A 45 -8.44 -4.31 -14.71
CA LEU A 45 -7.22 -3.54 -14.47
C LEU A 45 -5.99 -4.24 -15.06
N ASP A 46 -5.89 -5.56 -14.86
CA ASP A 46 -4.78 -6.38 -15.36
C ASP A 46 -4.75 -6.45 -16.89
N ASP A 47 -5.92 -6.66 -17.52
CA ASP A 47 -6.09 -6.70 -18.98
C ASP A 47 -5.69 -5.38 -19.66
N ASN A 48 -5.85 -4.26 -18.96
CA ASN A 48 -5.48 -2.93 -19.44
C ASN A 48 -4.04 -2.52 -19.03
N GLY A 49 -3.29 -3.40 -18.36
CA GLY A 49 -1.94 -3.10 -17.87
C GLY A 49 -1.90 -2.00 -16.80
N ILE A 50 -3.03 -1.74 -16.14
CA ILE A 50 -3.16 -0.73 -15.09
C ILE A 50 -2.75 -1.39 -13.79
N ASP A 51 -1.56 -1.04 -13.31
CA ASP A 51 -1.05 -1.45 -12.00
C ASP A 51 -1.39 -0.37 -10.95
N PRO A 52 -2.40 -0.58 -10.08
CA PRO A 52 -2.82 0.40 -9.08
C PRO A 52 -1.69 0.75 -8.10
N THR A 53 -0.71 -0.15 -7.92
CA THR A 53 0.41 0.10 -7.01
C THR A 53 1.34 1.20 -7.51
N ARG A 54 1.39 1.44 -8.84
CA ARG A 54 2.11 2.58 -9.42
C ARG A 54 1.42 3.91 -9.15
N TYR A 55 0.09 3.92 -9.08
CA TYR A 55 -0.67 5.15 -8.92
C TYR A 55 -0.47 5.80 -7.55
N TYR A 56 -0.21 5.01 -6.51
CA TYR A 56 0.12 5.51 -5.17
C TYR A 56 1.43 6.30 -5.12
N TYR A 57 2.39 6.02 -6.01
CA TYR A 57 3.68 6.73 -6.05
C TYR A 57 3.67 7.91 -7.01
N THR A 58 2.89 7.87 -8.09
CA THR A 58 2.71 9.04 -8.97
C THR A 58 2.03 10.20 -8.27
N ASP A 59 1.16 9.93 -7.29
CA ASP A 59 0.48 10.98 -6.52
C ASP A 59 1.50 11.82 -5.73
N VAL A 60 2.55 11.20 -5.18
CA VAL A 60 3.62 11.91 -4.45
C VAL A 60 4.44 12.81 -5.38
N ALA A 61 4.74 12.34 -6.59
CA ALA A 61 5.50 13.13 -7.57
C ALA A 61 4.67 14.31 -8.09
N GLN A 62 3.38 14.09 -8.38
CA GLN A 62 2.45 15.13 -8.84
C GLN A 62 2.14 16.15 -7.74
N VAL A 63 2.01 15.72 -6.48
CA VAL A 63 1.86 16.61 -5.33
C VAL A 63 3.09 17.48 -5.17
N LYS A 64 4.30 16.90 -5.26
CA LYS A 64 5.55 17.67 -5.18
C LYS A 64 5.68 18.71 -6.30
N GLU A 65 5.34 18.33 -7.53
CA GLU A 65 5.33 19.25 -8.68
C GLU A 65 4.32 20.41 -8.49
N GLY A 66 3.14 20.10 -7.95
CA GLY A 66 2.14 21.11 -7.57
C GLY A 66 2.60 22.04 -6.44
N GLU A 67 3.25 21.50 -5.41
CA GLU A 67 3.83 22.27 -4.31
C GLU A 67 4.95 23.21 -4.80
N ASP A 68 5.83 22.73 -5.68
CA ASP A 68 6.91 23.51 -6.27
C ASP A 68 6.38 24.64 -7.16
N TYR A 69 5.34 24.37 -7.96
CA TYR A 69 4.65 25.39 -8.77
C TYR A 69 4.00 26.48 -7.90
N LEU A 70 3.28 26.08 -6.86
CA LEU A 70 2.61 27.02 -5.94
C LEU A 70 3.62 27.88 -5.19
N ARG A 71 4.73 27.29 -4.73
CA ARG A 71 5.81 28.02 -4.07
C ARG A 71 6.41 29.07 -4.99
N PHE A 72 6.73 28.69 -6.23
CA PHE A 72 7.23 29.64 -7.24
C PHE A 72 6.25 30.80 -7.47
N ALA A 73 4.96 30.50 -7.70
CA ALA A 73 3.94 31.51 -7.96
C ALA A 73 3.68 32.45 -6.76
N LEU A 74 3.92 31.99 -5.53
CA LEU A 74 3.76 32.77 -4.30
C LEU A 74 5.01 33.56 -3.91
N GLU A 75 6.20 33.07 -4.26
CA GLU A 75 7.48 33.78 -4.05
C GLU A 75 7.74 34.86 -5.12
N GLU A 76 7.06 34.82 -6.28
CA GLU A 76 7.11 35.87 -7.32
C GLU A 76 6.31 37.17 -6.97
N LYS A 77 6.00 37.41 -5.69
CA LYS A 77 5.36 38.65 -5.18
C LYS A 77 6.23 39.37 -4.18
#